data_AF-A0A6B0X7H7-F1
#
_entry.id   AF-A0A6B0X7H7-F1
#
_cell.length_a   1.000
_cell.length_b   1.000
_cell.length_c   1.000
_cell.angle_alpha   90.00
_cell.angle_beta   90.00
_cell.angle_gamma   90.00
#
_symmetry.space_group_name_H-M   'P 1'
#
loop_
_entity.id
_entity.type
_entity.pdbx_description
1 polymer ?
#
loop_
_entity_poly.entity_id
_entity_poly.type
_entity_poly.pdbx_seq_one_letter_code
_entity_poly.pdbx_strand_id
1 'polypeptide(L)' 'VVTQYFMTLRLKEVEEGDKGRAAYTEKLVLLHKMLRGAMKCKQTVDVEEVEKMRTLLHEFKHAYQN' A
#
# COMPACT_ATOMS: atom_id res chain seq x y z
N VAL A 1 12.88 -3.05 3.25
CA VAL A 1 11.54 -2.46 3.02
C VAL A 1 10.54 -3.51 3.45
N VAL A 2 9.50 -3.11 4.18
CA VAL A 2 8.46 -3.94 4.83
C VAL A 2 7.59 -4.75 3.83
N THR A 3 8.03 -4.86 2.58
CA THR A 3 7.23 -5.18 1.40
C THR A 3 6.99 -6.65 1.20
N GLN A 4 7.97 -7.52 1.45
CA GLN A 4 7.69 -8.96 1.42
C GLN A 4 6.71 -9.32 2.53
N TYR A 5 6.98 -8.90 3.77
CA TYR A 5 6.12 -9.23 4.90
C TYR A 5 4.65 -8.86 4.68
N PHE A 6 4.34 -7.64 4.21
CA PHE A 6 2.94 -7.27 3.99
C PHE A 6 2.33 -7.91 2.74
N MET A 7 3.05 -7.96 1.62
CA MET A 7 2.53 -8.51 0.36
C MET A 7 2.33 -10.03 0.43
N THR A 8 3.16 -10.76 1.19
CA THR A 8 3.14 -12.23 1.20
C THR A 8 2.56 -12.84 2.46
N LEU A 9 2.60 -12.15 3.61
CA LEU A 9 2.16 -12.72 4.89
C LEU A 9 0.97 -12.00 5.53
N ARG A 10 0.75 -10.70 5.24
CA ARG A 10 -0.35 -9.92 5.85
C ARG A 10 -1.53 -9.69 4.93
N LEU A 11 -1.29 -9.59 3.62
CA LEU A 11 -2.33 -9.50 2.63
C LEU A 11 -2.69 -10.92 2.17
N LYS A 12 -3.78 -11.47 2.71
CA LYS A 12 -4.28 -12.78 2.30
C LYS A 12 -5.01 -12.67 0.98
N GLU A 13 -4.75 -13.61 0.08
CA GLU A 13 -5.52 -13.74 -1.15
C GLU A 13 -6.99 -13.99 -0.83
N VAL A 14 -7.84 -13.36 -1.63
CA VAL A 14 -9.30 -13.47 -1.53
C VAL A 14 -9.80 -13.92 -2.89
N GLU A 15 -10.60 -14.99 -2.91
CA GLU A 15 -11.14 -15.57 -4.13
C GLU A 15 -11.96 -14.57 -4.96
N GLU A 16 -12.05 -14.82 -6.26
CA GLU A 16 -12.91 -14.02 -7.13
C GLU A 16 -14.38 -14.24 -6.78
N GLY A 17 -15.13 -13.13 -6.63
CA GLY A 17 -16.54 -13.15 -6.24
C GLY A 17 -16.81 -13.05 -4.73
N ASP A 18 -15.76 -13.09 -3.88
CA ASP A 18 -15.92 -12.86 -2.44
C ASP A 18 -16.19 -11.38 -2.14
N LYS A 19 -17.03 -11.11 -1.13
CA LYS A 19 -17.36 -9.75 -0.66
C LYS A 19 -16.12 -8.98 -0.21
N GLY A 20 -15.09 -9.68 0.28
CA GLY A 20 -13.81 -9.10 0.72
C GLY A 20 -12.87 -8.72 -0.42
N ARG A 21 -13.18 -9.09 -1.68
CA ARG A 21 -12.27 -8.87 -2.81
C ARG A 21 -11.99 -7.38 -3.06
N ALA A 22 -12.99 -6.53 -2.92
CA ALA A 22 -12.82 -5.09 -3.09
C ALA A 22 -11.82 -4.49 -2.08
N ALA A 23 -11.95 -4.84 -0.80
CA ALA A 23 -11.04 -4.40 0.26
C ALA A 23 -9.62 -4.99 0.08
N TYR A 24 -9.52 -6.24 -0.38
CA TYR A 24 -8.24 -6.84 -0.75
C TYR A 24 -7.55 -6.07 -1.89
N THR A 25 -8.29 -5.76 -2.97
CA THR A 25 -7.76 -5.02 -4.12
C THR A 25 -7.33 -3.61 -3.72
N GLU A 26 -8.10 -2.93 -2.87
CA GLU A 26 -7.74 -1.62 -2.33
C GLU A 26 -6.40 -1.68 -1.56
N LYS A 27 -6.27 -2.62 -0.62
CA LYS A 27 -5.04 -2.84 0.16
C LYS A 27 -3.84 -3.14 -0.74
N LEU A 28 -4.03 -3.98 -1.78
CA LEU A 28 -3.00 -4.32 -2.76
C LEU A 28 -2.53 -3.09 -3.55
N VAL A 29 -3.47 -2.28 -4.05
CA VAL A 29 -3.17 -1.07 -4.82
C VAL A 29 -2.42 -0.06 -3.96
N LEU A 30 -2.83 0.14 -2.70
CA LEU A 30 -2.15 1.04 -1.77
C LEU A 30 -0.72 0.60 -1.48
N LEU A 31 -0.49 -0.70 -1.21
CA LEU A 31 0.85 -1.25 -1.02
C LEU A 31 1.74 -1.05 -2.25
N HIS A 32 1.20 -1.27 -3.46
CA HIS A 32 1.93 -1.03 -4.71
C HIS A 32 2.29 0.46 -4.90
N LYS A 33 1.36 1.37 -4.62
CA LYS A 33 1.63 2.82 -4.68
C LYS A 33 2.72 3.23 -3.69
N MET A 34 2.67 2.72 -2.46
CA MET A 34 3.70 2.96 -1.44
C MET A 34 5.07 2.44 -1.87
N LEU A 35 5.12 1.27 -2.50
CA LEU A 35 6.34 0.71 -3.08
C LEU A 35 6.99 1.66 -4.09
N ARG A 36 6.19 2.19 -5.02
CA ARG A 36 6.66 3.15 -6.02
C ARG A 36 7.04 4.50 -5.41
N GLY A 37 6.22 5.00 -4.48
CA GLY A 37 6.49 6.25 -3.75
C GLY A 37 7.82 6.18 -2.98
N ALA A 38 8.10 5.05 -2.31
CA ALA A 38 9.36 4.82 -1.62
C ALA A 38 10.57 4.81 -2.58
N MET A 39 10.40 4.38 -3.84
CA MET A 39 11.48 4.50 -4.83
C MET A 39 11.67 5.95 -5.29
N LYS A 40 10.58 6.69 -5.54
CA LYS A 40 10.66 8.10 -5.92
C LYS A 40 11.29 8.99 -4.85
N CYS A 41 10.96 8.76 -3.58
CA CYS A 41 11.57 9.47 -2.45
C CYS A 41 13.10 9.26 -2.37
N LYS A 42 13.63 8.17 -2.93
CA LYS A 42 15.08 7.91 -2.97
C LYS A 42 15.76 8.52 -4.20
N GLN A 43 15.00 8.72 -5.27
CA GLN A 43 15.51 9.20 -6.56
C GLN A 43 15.47 10.72 -6.69
N THR A 44 14.74 11.40 -5.81
CA THR A 44 14.49 12.85 -5.88
C THR A 44 14.67 13.48 -4.50
N VAL A 45 14.91 14.79 -4.45
CA VAL A 45 14.93 15.59 -3.21
C VAL A 45 13.63 16.37 -3.01
N ASP A 46 12.60 16.07 -3.79
CA ASP A 46 11.31 16.73 -3.74
C ASP A 46 10.52 16.28 -2.50
N VAL A 47 10.22 17.24 -1.63
CA VAL A 47 9.48 17.02 -0.39
C VAL A 47 8.02 16.62 -0.68
N GLU A 48 7.47 17.00 -1.83
CA GLU A 48 6.11 16.62 -2.21
C GLU A 48 5.95 15.09 -2.33
N GLU A 49 6.98 14.38 -2.79
CA GLU A 49 6.94 12.92 -2.90
C GLU A 49 6.90 12.27 -1.50
N VAL A 50 7.49 12.91 -0.49
CA VAL A 50 7.41 12.47 0.91
C VAL A 50 6.00 12.67 1.47
N GLU A 51 5.36 13.80 1.18
CA GLU A 51 3.97 14.06 1.63
C GLU A 51 2.96 13.11 0.94
N LYS A 52 3.15 12.83 -0.35
CA LYS A 52 2.37 11.81 -1.06
C LYS A 52 2.54 10.44 -0.41
N MET A 53 3.76 10.07 -0.02
CA MET A 53 4.05 8.81 0.66
C MET A 53 3.39 8.73 2.05
N ARG A 54 3.38 9.83 2.82
CA ARG A 54 2.69 9.91 4.12
C ARG A 54 1.18 9.74 3.98
N THR A 55 0.60 10.36 2.95
CA THR A 55 -0.83 10.23 2.64
C THR A 55 -1.19 8.77 2.31
N LEU A 56 -0.42 8.12 1.44
CA LEU A 56 -0.62 6.70 1.10
C LEU A 56 -0.48 5.79 2.33
N LEU A 57 0.47 6.08 3.23
CA LEU A 57 0.63 5.33 4.48
C LEU A 57 -0.60 5.47 5.38
N HIS A 58 -1.17 6.67 5.47
CA HIS A 58 -2.38 6.92 6.24
C HIS A 58 -3.59 6.18 5.65
N GLU A 59 -3.80 6.27 4.34
CA GLU A 59 -4.85 5.52 3.63
C GLU A 59 -4.71 4.02 3.85
N PHE A 60 -3.49 3.47 3.70
CA PHE A 60 -3.24 2.05 3.93
C PHE A 60 -3.52 1.65 5.37
N LYS A 61 -3.13 2.46 6.35
CA LYS A 61 -3.41 2.19 7.77
C LYS A 61 -4.92 2.12 8.02
N HIS A 62 -5.70 3.06 7.49
CA HIS A 62 -7.17 3.03 7.62
C HIS A 62 -7.78 1.81 6.95
N ALA A 63 -7.39 1.53 5.70
CA ALA A 63 -7.87 0.34 5.00
C ALA A 63 -7.51 -0.93 5.77
N TYR A 64 -6.33 -1.01 6.39
CA TYR A 64 -5.84 -2.18 7.10
C TYR A 64 -6.50 -2.41 8.46
N GLN A 65 -6.90 -1.34 9.15
CA GLN A 65 -7.52 -1.40 10.48
C GLN A 65 -9.04 -1.61 10.42
N ASN A 66 -9.66 -1.33 9.27
CA ASN A 66 -11.04 -1.71 8.93
C ASN A 66 -11.11 -3.12 8.32
#